data_AF-A0A8T0I1Y2-F1
#
_entry.id   AF-A0A8T0I1Y2-F1
#
_cell.length_a   1.000
_cell.length_b   1.000
_cell.length_c   1.000
_cell.angle_alpha   90.00
_cell.angle_beta   90.00
_cell.angle_gamma   90.00
#
_symmetry.space_group_name_H-M   'P 1'
#
loop_
_entity.id
_entity.type
_entity.pdbx_description
1 polymer ?
#
loop_
_entity_poly.entity_id
_entity_poly.type
_entity_poly.pdbx_seq_one_letter_code
_entity_poly.pdbx_strand_id
1 'polypeptide(L)'
;MGLLRWSRSRKWLSFSASSCSTGYAHGETLQQMQQYNLMRLNQIRNAFGIAFDIDGVFIRGSEIIGRGPEAVRRLYKDVEKGELLVPYVFLTNGGGTTEAARAEVLSRQLSVPVNPIQVQIKEGISCWQRRTGNSIK
;
A
#
# COMPACT_ATOMS: atom_id res chain seq x y z
N MET A 1 13.47 39.11 -24.31
CA MET A 1 12.14 38.47 -24.44
C MET A 1 11.66 38.13 -23.03
N GLY A 2 10.61 38.79 -22.53
CA GLY A 2 10.12 38.60 -21.16
C GLY A 2 9.19 37.38 -21.07
N LEU A 3 9.31 36.59 -20.01
CA LEU A 3 8.38 35.50 -19.70
C LEU A 3 7.04 36.09 -19.24
N LEU A 4 5.97 35.73 -19.95
CA LEU A 4 4.61 36.12 -19.61
C LEU A 4 3.92 34.97 -18.89
N ARG A 5 3.27 35.26 -17.76
CA ARG A 5 2.44 34.29 -17.03
C ARG A 5 0.98 34.65 -17.18
N TRP A 6 0.17 33.67 -17.55
CA TRP A 6 -1.28 33.82 -17.67
C TRP A 6 -1.95 33.83 -16.30
N SER A 7 -2.70 34.90 -16.00
CA SER A 7 -3.45 35.03 -14.75
C SER A 7 -4.84 34.41 -14.84
N ARG A 8 -5.38 33.94 -13.70
CA ARG A 8 -6.78 33.47 -13.56
C ARG A 8 -7.81 34.53 -13.97
N SER A 9 -7.46 35.82 -13.94
CA SER A 9 -8.31 36.92 -14.42
C SER A 9 -8.14 37.22 -15.92
N ARG A 10 -7.59 36.27 -16.69
CA ARG A 10 -7.39 36.35 -18.16
C ARG A 10 -6.61 37.59 -18.61
N LYS A 11 -5.57 37.96 -17.87
CA LYS A 11 -4.61 39.01 -18.24
C LYS A 11 -3.20 38.44 -18.29
N TRP A 12 -2.42 38.91 -19.26
CA TRP A 12 -0.99 38.65 -19.34
C TRP A 12 -0.26 39.53 -18.32
N LEU A 13 0.50 38.92 -17.42
CA LEU A 13 1.36 39.64 -16.49
C LEU A 13 2.82 39.40 -16.87
N SER A 14 3.58 40.50 -16.91
CA SER A 14 5.03 40.49 -17.03
C SER A 14 5.61 39.82 -15.79
N PHE A 15 6.21 38.64 -15.94
CA PHE A 15 6.84 37.94 -14.83
C PHE A 15 8.35 38.18 -14.92
N SER A 16 8.88 38.94 -13.95
CA SER A 16 10.31 38.92 -13.69
C SER A 16 10.59 37.66 -12.87
N ALA A 17 11.24 36.68 -13.48
CA ALA A 17 11.82 35.58 -12.73
C ALA A 17 12.93 36.19 -11.87
N SER A 18 12.67 36.35 -10.56
CA SER A 18 13.73 36.58 -9.61
C SER A 18 14.70 35.43 -9.77
N SER A 19 15.92 35.69 -10.24
CA SER A 19 16.98 34.70 -10.17
C SER A 19 17.21 34.44 -8.69
N CYS A 20 16.58 33.39 -8.17
CA CYS A 20 16.97 32.84 -6.89
C CYS A 20 18.37 32.28 -7.12
N SER A 21 19.38 33.09 -6.82
CA SER A 21 20.76 32.64 -6.65
C SER A 21 20.78 31.78 -5.40
N THR A 22 20.26 30.57 -5.54
CA THR A 22 20.53 29.50 -4.60
C THR A 22 21.98 29.14 -4.82
N GLY A 23 22.84 29.64 -3.94
CA GLY A 23 24.21 29.18 -3.81
C GLY A 23 24.20 27.72 -3.37
N TYR A 24 23.95 26.82 -4.32
CA TYR A 24 24.27 25.40 -4.16
C TYR A 24 25.60 25.17 -4.85
N ALA A 25 26.58 24.69 -4.09
CA ALA A 25 27.85 24.22 -4.59
C ALA A 25 27.59 23.20 -5.72
N HIS A 26 27.98 23.56 -6.94
CA HIS A 26 27.52 22.92 -8.17
C HIS A 26 28.03 21.47 -8.38
N GLY A 27 28.84 20.94 -7.46
CA GLY A 27 29.43 19.59 -7.51
C GLY A 27 28.93 18.60 -6.45
N GLU A 28 28.35 19.07 -5.34
CA GLU A 28 27.95 18.17 -4.23
C GLU A 28 26.64 17.42 -4.52
N THR A 29 25.73 18.06 -5.26
CA THR A 29 24.38 17.52 -5.52
C THR A 29 24.39 16.28 -6.40
N LEU A 30 25.24 16.20 -7.43
CA LEU A 30 25.30 15.06 -8.34
C LEU A 30 25.87 13.81 -7.67
N GLN A 31 26.96 13.97 -6.91
CA GLN A 31 27.54 12.85 -6.16
C GLN A 31 26.56 12.34 -5.10
N GLN A 32 25.89 13.25 -4.40
CA GLN A 32 24.87 12.90 -3.41
C GLN A 32 23.67 12.18 -4.05
N MET A 33 23.27 12.58 -5.27
CA MET A 33 22.19 11.91 -6.02
C MET A 33 22.60 10.52 -6.51
N GLN A 34 23.85 10.36 -6.96
CA GLN A 34 24.41 9.04 -7.31
C GLN A 34 24.46 8.12 -6.09
N GLN A 35 24.89 8.63 -4.93
CA GLN A 35 24.92 7.90 -3.67
C GLN A 35 23.50 7.47 -3.25
N TYR A 36 22.51 8.37 -3.32
CA TYR A 36 21.11 8.08 -3.04
C TYR A 36 20.55 6.98 -3.93
N ASN A 37 20.84 7.04 -5.23
CA ASN A 37 20.39 6.02 -6.18
C ASN A 37 20.98 4.65 -5.85
N LEU A 38 22.27 4.56 -5.49
CA LEU A 38 22.89 3.31 -5.09
C LEU A 38 22.29 2.75 -3.79
N MET A 39 22.09 3.59 -2.77
CA MET A 39 21.46 3.18 -1.52
C MET A 39 20.03 2.67 -1.77
N ARG A 40 19.25 3.41 -2.56
CA ARG A 40 17.87 3.05 -2.89
C ARG A 40 17.79 1.76 -3.70
N LEU A 41 18.67 1.56 -4.68
CA LEU A 41 18.73 0.32 -5.45
C LEU A 41 19.12 -0.87 -4.55
N ASN A 42 20.05 -0.69 -3.62
CA ASN A 42 20.40 -1.75 -2.66
C ASN A 42 19.22 -2.09 -1.73
N GLN A 43 18.46 -1.09 -1.30
CA GLN A 43 17.27 -1.28 -0.48
C GLN A 43 16.17 -2.03 -1.24
N ILE A 44 15.95 -1.70 -2.53
CA ILE A 44 14.99 -2.40 -3.38
C ILE A 44 15.44 -3.83 -3.68
N ARG A 45 16.73 -4.06 -3.94
CA ARG A 45 17.28 -5.38 -4.25
C ARG A 45 17.10 -6.39 -3.11
N ASN A 46 17.08 -5.91 -1.87
CA ASN A 46 16.87 -6.73 -0.68
C ASN A 46 15.41 -6.68 -0.19
N ALA A 47 14.53 -5.96 -0.86
CA ALA A 47 13.12 -5.90 -0.51
C ALA A 47 12.37 -7.10 -1.11
N PHE A 48 11.59 -7.77 -0.26
CA PHE A 48 10.67 -8.81 -0.68
C PHE A 48 9.36 -8.68 0.10
N GLY A 49 8.33 -9.36 -0.39
CA GLY A 49 7.04 -9.47 0.29
C GLY A 49 6.48 -10.88 0.11
N ILE A 50 5.48 -11.22 0.92
CA ILE A 50 4.86 -12.55 0.92
C ILE A 50 3.40 -12.43 0.45
N ALA A 51 3.00 -13.29 -0.47
CA ALA A 51 1.61 -13.47 -0.83
C ALA A 51 1.14 -14.84 -0.31
N PHE A 52 0.07 -14.85 0.48
CA PHE A 52 -0.51 -16.07 1.01
C PHE A 52 -1.81 -16.40 0.30
N ASP A 53 -1.99 -17.66 -0.12
CA ASP A 53 -3.35 -18.19 -0.30
C ASP A 53 -4.04 -18.28 1.07
N ILE A 54 -5.37 -18.22 1.10
CA ILE A 54 -6.14 -18.36 2.35
C ILE A 54 -6.62 -19.81 2.50
N ASP A 55 -7.24 -20.34 1.45
CA ASP A 55 -7.97 -21.60 1.50
C ASP A 55 -6.98 -22.77 1.41
N GLY A 56 -6.94 -23.61 2.45
CA GLY A 56 -5.96 -24.70 2.54
C GLY A 56 -4.59 -24.30 3.09
N VAL A 57 -4.31 -23.01 3.30
CA VAL A 57 -3.10 -22.52 3.98
C VAL A 57 -3.41 -22.13 5.42
N PHE A 58 -4.34 -21.21 5.62
CA PHE A 58 -4.71 -20.72 6.94
C PHE A 58 -6.06 -21.26 7.40
N ILE A 59 -6.98 -21.52 6.48
CA ILE A 59 -8.36 -21.88 6.79
C ILE A 59 -8.78 -23.11 5.99
N ARG A 60 -9.44 -24.06 6.67
CA ARG A 60 -10.19 -25.15 6.04
C ARG A 60 -11.62 -25.12 6.57
N GLY A 61 -12.56 -24.65 5.73
CA GLY A 61 -13.93 -24.41 6.18
C GLY A 61 -13.98 -23.26 7.19
N SER A 62 -14.38 -23.56 8.44
CA SER A 62 -14.43 -22.60 9.54
C SER A 62 -13.23 -22.67 10.49
N GLU A 63 -12.34 -23.65 10.30
CA GLU A 63 -11.24 -23.92 11.23
C GLU A 63 -9.90 -23.37 10.72
N ILE A 64 -9.07 -22.93 11.67
CA ILE A 64 -7.70 -22.51 11.39
C ILE A 64 -6.80 -23.73 11.29
N ILE A 65 -5.97 -23.75 10.26
CA ILE A 65 -5.00 -24.82 10.04
C ILE A 65 -3.71 -24.49 10.78
N GLY A 66 -3.28 -25.41 11.65
CA GLY A 66 -1.95 -25.39 12.26
C GLY A 66 -1.62 -24.10 13.00
N ARG A 67 -0.38 -23.60 12.79
CA ARG A 67 0.19 -22.43 13.49
C ARG A 67 0.14 -21.16 12.64
N GLY A 68 -0.88 -21.04 11.81
CA GLY A 68 -1.11 -19.89 10.94
C GLY A 68 -0.99 -18.53 11.67
N PRO A 69 -1.69 -18.33 12.80
CA PRO A 69 -1.60 -17.11 13.59
C PRO A 69 -0.16 -16.76 14.00
N GLU A 70 0.62 -17.73 14.50
CA GLU A 70 2.01 -17.46 14.90
C GLU A 70 2.95 -17.25 13.70
N ALA A 71 2.65 -17.82 12.54
CA ALA A 71 3.41 -17.54 11.33
C ALA A 71 3.22 -16.08 10.89
N VAL A 72 1.98 -15.60 10.87
CA VAL A 72 1.68 -14.21 10.49
C VAL A 72 2.22 -13.22 11.52
N ARG A 73 2.13 -13.53 12.83
CA ARG A 73 2.72 -12.70 13.90
C ARG A 73 4.22 -12.46 13.74
N ARG A 74 4.98 -13.44 13.22
CA ARG A 74 6.42 -13.28 12.95
C ARG A 74 6.74 -12.26 11.86
N LEU A 75 5.75 -11.87 11.06
CA LEU A 75 5.90 -10.84 10.03
C LEU A 75 5.74 -9.42 10.58
N TYR A 76 5.38 -9.28 11.85
CA TYR A 76 5.30 -7.99 12.52
C TYR A 76 6.56 -7.70 13.32
N LYS A 77 6.97 -6.44 13.27
CA LYS A 77 7.94 -5.88 14.21
C LYS A 77 7.24 -5.44 15.50
N ASP A 78 6.06 -4.86 15.37
CA ASP A 78 5.19 -4.47 16.48
C ASP A 78 3.72 -4.70 16.06
N VAL A 79 3.09 -5.72 16.64
CA VAL A 79 1.71 -6.11 16.30
C VAL A 79 0.70 -5.07 16.78
N GLU A 80 0.94 -4.43 17.93
CA GLU A 80 0.00 -3.46 18.52
C GLU A 80 -0.07 -2.19 17.69
N LYS A 81 1.07 -1.76 17.13
CA LYS A 81 1.14 -0.62 16.20
C LYS A 81 0.83 -0.98 14.75
N GLY A 82 0.76 -2.26 14.42
CA GLY A 82 0.63 -2.74 13.05
C GLY A 82 1.89 -2.52 12.19
N GLU A 83 3.07 -2.38 12.81
CA GLU A 83 4.34 -2.19 12.10
C GLU A 83 4.83 -3.53 11.56
N LEU A 84 4.86 -3.68 10.24
CA LEU A 84 5.31 -4.89 9.56
C LEU A 84 6.83 -4.95 9.49
N LEU A 85 7.38 -6.13 9.83
CA LEU A 85 8.76 -6.49 9.53
C LEU A 85 8.89 -6.93 8.07
N VAL A 86 7.93 -7.71 7.57
CA VAL A 86 7.87 -8.19 6.18
C VAL A 86 6.49 -7.86 5.60
N PRO A 87 6.41 -7.09 4.50
CA PRO A 87 5.14 -6.82 3.83
C PRO A 87 4.48 -8.10 3.34
N TYR A 88 3.16 -8.21 3.52
CA TYR A 88 2.41 -9.35 3.00
C TYR A 88 1.00 -9.00 2.56
N VAL A 89 0.45 -9.85 1.69
CA VAL A 89 -0.94 -9.81 1.22
C VAL A 89 -1.57 -11.21 1.27
N PHE A 90 -2.88 -11.26 1.47
CA PHE A 90 -3.71 -12.44 1.29
C PHE A 90 -4.37 -12.40 -0.08
N LEU A 91 -4.28 -13.50 -0.80
CA LEU A 91 -4.91 -13.75 -2.08
C LEU A 91 -5.91 -14.91 -1.88
N THR A 92 -7.11 -14.80 -2.42
CA THR A 92 -8.05 -15.93 -2.46
C THR A 92 -8.86 -15.88 -3.74
N ASN A 93 -9.13 -17.07 -4.27
CA ASN A 93 -10.09 -17.26 -5.35
C ASN A 93 -11.54 -17.32 -4.86
N GLY A 94 -11.76 -17.35 -3.55
CA GLY A 94 -13.08 -17.25 -2.95
C GLY A 94 -13.79 -15.93 -3.31
N GLY A 95 -15.07 -15.85 -3.00
CA GLY A 95 -15.91 -14.70 -3.34
C GLY A 95 -17.07 -14.51 -2.38
N GLY A 96 -18.02 -13.65 -2.75
CA GLY A 96 -19.26 -13.46 -1.98
C GLY A 96 -19.12 -12.60 -0.72
N THR A 97 -17.97 -11.95 -0.53
CA THR A 97 -17.73 -11.00 0.55
C THR A 97 -16.90 -9.82 0.05
N THR A 98 -16.88 -8.71 0.80
CA THR A 98 -15.99 -7.60 0.52
C THR A 98 -14.61 -7.87 1.14
N GLU A 99 -13.56 -7.27 0.59
CA GLU A 99 -12.19 -7.34 1.13
C GLU A 99 -12.16 -6.86 2.58
N ALA A 100 -12.94 -5.82 2.90
CA ALA A 100 -13.04 -5.29 4.26
C ALA A 100 -13.68 -6.29 5.24
N ALA A 101 -14.78 -6.93 4.84
CA ALA A 101 -15.43 -7.93 5.67
C ALA A 101 -14.53 -9.17 5.85
N ARG A 102 -13.80 -9.57 4.80
CA ARG A 102 -12.84 -10.68 4.89
C ARG A 102 -11.65 -10.33 5.77
N ALA A 103 -11.11 -9.11 5.69
CA ALA A 103 -10.02 -8.65 6.55
C ALA A 103 -10.42 -8.66 8.03
N GLU A 104 -11.65 -8.26 8.36
CA GLU A 104 -12.17 -8.32 9.73
C GLU A 104 -12.25 -9.77 10.25
N VAL A 105 -12.75 -10.69 9.43
CA VAL A 105 -12.81 -12.12 9.76
C VAL A 105 -11.41 -12.71 9.97
N LEU A 106 -10.49 -12.43 9.05
CA LEU A 106 -9.09 -12.87 9.15
C LEU A 106 -8.41 -12.28 10.37
N SER A 107 -8.68 -11.02 10.73
CA SER A 107 -8.12 -10.38 11.91
C SER A 107 -8.52 -11.11 13.19
N ARG A 108 -9.79 -11.51 13.30
CA ARG A 108 -10.29 -12.30 14.43
C ARG A 108 -9.68 -13.69 14.48
N GLN A 109 -9.66 -14.39 13.34
CA GLN A 109 -9.14 -15.76 13.27
C GLN A 109 -7.64 -15.78 13.57
N LEU A 110 -6.85 -14.96 12.90
CA LEU A 110 -5.39 -14.93 13.04
C LEU A 110 -4.91 -14.13 14.25
N SER A 111 -5.81 -13.46 14.97
CA SER A 111 -5.51 -12.63 16.15
C SER A 111 -4.38 -11.62 15.87
N VAL A 112 -4.44 -10.95 14.72
CA VAL A 112 -3.53 -9.89 14.25
C VAL A 112 -4.33 -8.84 13.47
N PRO A 113 -3.89 -7.58 13.41
CA PRO A 113 -4.61 -6.55 12.66
C PRO A 113 -4.39 -6.72 11.15
N VAL A 114 -5.43 -7.11 10.40
CA VAL A 114 -5.40 -7.21 8.93
C VAL A 114 -6.15 -6.03 8.32
N ASN A 115 -5.46 -5.24 7.49
CA ASN A 115 -6.09 -4.14 6.77
C ASN A 115 -6.78 -4.66 5.49
N PRO A 116 -7.95 -4.10 5.10
CA PRO A 116 -8.62 -4.42 3.83
C PRO A 116 -7.70 -4.38 2.60
N ILE A 117 -6.73 -3.46 2.55
CA ILE A 117 -5.79 -3.35 1.42
C ILE A 117 -4.88 -4.59 1.27
N GLN A 118 -4.68 -5.33 2.37
CA GLN A 118 -3.89 -6.56 2.39
C GLN A 118 -4.68 -7.76 1.91
N VAL A 119 -5.97 -7.63 1.56
CA VAL A 119 -6.79 -8.75 1.11
C VAL A 119 -7.23 -8.51 -0.32
N GLN A 120 -6.96 -9.46 -1.20
CA GLN A 120 -7.41 -9.46 -2.58
C GLN A 120 -8.27 -10.68 -2.84
N ILE A 121 -9.51 -10.44 -3.28
CA ILE A 121 -10.53 -11.46 -3.52
C ILE A 121 -10.87 -11.45 -5.01
N LYS A 122 -10.71 -12.58 -5.70
CA LYS A 122 -10.96 -12.65 -7.14
C LYS A 122 -12.41 -12.31 -7.50
N GLU A 123 -13.36 -12.84 -6.75
CA GLU A 123 -14.80 -12.58 -6.90
C GLU A 123 -15.32 -11.75 -5.73
N GLY A 124 -14.60 -10.67 -5.42
CA GLY A 124 -15.03 -9.70 -4.42
C GLY A 124 -16.39 -9.12 -4.78
N ILE A 125 -17.32 -9.11 -3.82
CA ILE A 125 -18.48 -8.22 -3.96
C ILE A 125 -17.91 -6.82 -3.87
N SER A 126 -17.80 -6.14 -5.01
CA SER A 126 -17.32 -4.76 -4.99
C SER A 126 -18.17 -3.93 -4.04
N CYS A 127 -17.57 -3.03 -3.28
CA CYS A 127 -18.30 -2.02 -2.51
C CYS A 127 -19.27 -1.19 -3.39
N TRP A 128 -19.17 -1.29 -4.72
CA TRP A 128 -20.11 -0.71 -5.68
C TRP A 128 -21.51 -1.33 -5.65
N GLN A 129 -21.66 -2.63 -5.38
CA GLN A 129 -22.99 -3.27 -5.36
C GLN A 129 -23.89 -2.79 -4.20
N ARG A 130 -23.32 -2.13 -3.18
CA ARG A 130 -24.08 -1.51 -2.09
C ARG A 130 -24.61 -0.10 -2.40
N ARG A 131 -24.25 0.50 -3.54
CA ARG A 131 -24.81 1.78 -4.00
C ARG A 131 -26.09 1.63 -4.83
N THR A 132 -26.31 0.45 -5.42
CA THR A 132 -27.59 0.11 -6.04
C THR A 132 -28.42 -0.64 -5.01
N GLY A 133 -29.42 0.02 -4.42
CA GLY A 133 -30.26 -0.52 -3.34
C GLY A 133 -31.15 -1.70 -3.74
N ASN A 134 -30.60 -2.79 -4.27
CA ASN A 134 -31.32 -4.05 -4.43
C ASN A 134 -30.85 -5.04 -3.36
N SER A 135 -31.67 -5.12 -2.32
CA SER A 135 -31.67 -6.21 -1.35
C SER A 135 -32.13 -7.47 -2.07
N ILE A 136 -31.26 -8.49 -2.16
CA ILE A 136 -31.67 -9.81 -2.64
C ILE A 136 -31.91 -10.67 -1.41
N LYS A 137 -33.16 -11.13 -1.28
CA LYS A 137 -33.62 -12.13 -0.30
C LYS A 137 -33.02 -13.49 -0.59
#